data_AF-A0A8J8HUC4-F1
#
_entry.id   AF-A0A8J8HUC4-F1
#
_cell.length_a   1.000
_cell.length_b   1.000
_cell.length_c   1.000
_cell.angle_alpha   90.00
_cell.angle_beta   90.00
_cell.angle_gamma   90.00
#
_symmetry.space_group_name_H-M   'P 1'
#
loop_
_entity.id
_entity.type
_entity.pdbx_description
1 polymer ?
#
loop_
_entity_poly.entity_id
_entity_poly.type
_entity_poly.pdbx_seq_one_letter_code
_entity_poly.pdbx_strand_id
1 'polypeptide(L)'
;MACHDPARVVHAVTDGEITKVGWQNQKAHRGKKAGAWYRVVVSGKEKPTLDGHMTPGSNPPKGTVVHVGDVLGTMASPTNGHATGMHDHHMEWDSKGKLIKPSGDSPLTNGVRSCIYGETGPSHPKPHCGDDWVIKK
;
A
#
# COMPACT_ATOMS: atom_id res chain seq x y z
N MET A 1 5.25 17.21 15.41
CA MET A 1 6.25 16.54 14.54
C MET A 1 6.25 15.08 14.95
N ALA A 2 5.62 14.19 14.17
CA ALA A 2 5.66 12.76 14.48
C ALA A 2 7.01 12.23 13.98
N CYS A 3 7.84 11.73 14.88
CA CYS A 3 9.05 10.99 14.51
C CYS A 3 8.57 9.72 13.78
N HIS A 4 8.73 9.67 12.47
CA HIS A 4 8.49 8.45 11.73
C HIS A 4 9.45 7.38 12.24
N ASP A 5 8.91 6.22 12.59
CA ASP A 5 9.72 5.03 12.81
C ASP A 5 10.35 4.66 11.46
N PRO A 6 11.69 4.81 11.29
CA PRO A 6 12.34 4.66 10.00
C PRO A 6 12.16 3.25 9.42
N ALA A 7 11.85 2.25 10.24
CA ALA A 7 11.58 0.90 9.78
C ALA A 7 10.27 0.79 8.97
N ARG A 8 9.30 1.69 9.20
CA ARG A 8 7.94 1.61 8.62
C ARG A 8 7.72 2.51 7.41
N VAL A 9 8.79 3.06 6.86
CA VAL A 9 8.72 3.96 5.71
C VAL A 9 8.39 3.17 4.44
N VAL A 10 7.43 3.70 3.69
CA VAL A 10 7.00 3.17 2.40
C VAL A 10 7.53 4.08 1.31
N HIS A 11 8.17 3.49 0.31
CA HIS A 11 8.83 4.19 -0.80
C HIS A 11 8.10 3.92 -2.11
N ALA A 12 8.13 4.89 -3.02
CA ALA A 12 7.60 4.74 -4.35
C ALA A 12 8.42 3.71 -5.14
N VAL A 13 7.73 2.75 -5.75
CA VAL A 13 8.33 1.76 -6.66
C VAL A 13 8.13 2.10 -8.13
N THR A 14 7.52 3.25 -8.41
CA THR A 14 7.27 3.78 -9.75
C THR A 14 7.34 5.31 -9.74
N ASP A 15 7.78 5.90 -10.84
CA ASP A 15 7.66 7.33 -11.07
C ASP A 15 6.20 7.70 -11.37
N GLY A 16 5.73 8.83 -10.85
CA GLY A 16 4.39 9.30 -11.18
C GLY A 16 3.89 10.46 -10.33
N GLU A 17 2.58 10.63 -10.31
CA GLU A 17 1.89 11.63 -9.50
C GLU A 17 0.96 10.93 -8.50
N ILE A 18 0.92 11.42 -7.27
CA ILE A 18 -0.06 10.96 -6.28
C ILE A 18 -1.44 11.45 -6.70
N THR A 19 -2.32 10.53 -7.11
CA THR A 19 -3.67 10.86 -7.58
C THR A 19 -4.75 10.65 -6.53
N LYS A 20 -4.50 9.80 -5.52
CA LYS A 20 -5.43 9.55 -4.41
C LYS A 20 -4.67 9.34 -3.11
N VAL A 21 -5.18 9.97 -2.06
CA VAL A 21 -4.77 9.74 -0.67
C VAL A 21 -6.03 9.69 0.18
N GLY A 22 -6.13 8.72 1.08
CA GLY A 22 -7.23 8.66 2.04
C GLY A 22 -7.77 7.26 2.28
N TRP A 23 -8.84 7.21 3.07
CA TRP A 23 -9.58 5.99 3.35
C TRP A 23 -10.19 5.40 2.07
N GLN A 24 -10.04 4.10 1.87
CA GLN A 24 -10.58 3.43 0.70
C GLN A 24 -12.10 3.57 0.59
N ASN A 25 -12.80 3.56 1.72
CA ASN A 25 -14.20 3.92 1.83
C ASN A 25 -14.39 4.94 2.96
N GLN A 26 -14.60 6.20 2.58
CA GLN A 26 -14.80 7.31 3.52
C GLN A 26 -15.99 7.11 4.48
N LYS A 27 -17.02 6.37 4.06
CA LYS A 27 -18.22 6.12 4.88
C LYS A 27 -18.11 4.90 5.80
N ALA A 28 -17.06 4.08 5.62
CA ALA A 28 -16.88 2.82 6.35
C ALA A 28 -15.48 2.70 7.00
N HIS A 29 -14.88 3.82 7.38
CA HIS A 29 -13.58 3.85 8.08
C HIS A 29 -13.71 3.56 9.59
N ARG A 30 -14.94 3.33 10.11
CA ARG A 30 -15.24 2.91 11.49
C ARG A 30 -16.29 1.79 11.48
N GLY A 31 -16.06 0.69 12.20
CA GLY A 31 -17.02 -0.42 12.39
C GLY A 31 -16.77 -1.70 11.57
N LYS A 32 -17.65 -2.70 11.71
CA LYS A 32 -17.49 -4.10 11.26
C LYS A 32 -17.52 -4.35 9.73
N LYS A 33 -17.58 -3.31 8.89
CA LYS A 33 -17.56 -3.42 7.40
C LYS A 33 -16.23 -2.89 6.81
N ALA A 34 -15.13 -3.10 7.54
CA ALA A 34 -13.83 -2.48 7.35
C ALA A 34 -13.04 -2.99 6.13
N GLY A 35 -13.55 -2.79 4.92
CA GLY A 35 -12.75 -2.80 3.69
C GLY A 35 -12.16 -1.42 3.41
N ALA A 36 -11.67 -0.71 4.44
CA ALA A 36 -11.32 0.70 4.35
C ALA A 36 -9.99 0.96 5.03
N TRP A 37 -8.91 0.41 4.49
CA TRP A 37 -7.57 0.85 4.87
C TRP A 37 -7.32 2.28 4.34
N TYR A 38 -6.38 2.98 4.93
CA TYR A 38 -5.87 4.24 4.38
C TYR A 38 -4.84 3.90 3.30
N ARG A 39 -4.90 4.59 2.16
CA ARG A 39 -4.06 4.29 1.00
C ARG A 39 -3.47 5.55 0.37
N VAL A 40 -2.42 5.33 -0.39
CA VAL A 40 -1.91 6.24 -1.41
C VAL A 40 -1.96 5.54 -2.76
N VAL A 41 -2.19 6.30 -3.84
CA VAL A 41 -2.16 5.82 -5.22
C VAL A 41 -1.23 6.72 -6.01
N VAL A 42 -0.21 6.13 -6.62
CA VAL A 42 0.67 6.80 -7.57
C VAL A 42 0.23 6.39 -8.98
N SER A 43 -0.05 7.37 -9.82
CA SER A 43 -0.36 7.14 -11.23
C SER A 43 0.80 7.66 -12.07
N GLY A 44 1.47 6.74 -12.78
CA GLY A 44 2.59 7.04 -13.66
C GLY A 44 2.31 6.62 -15.10
N LYS A 45 3.27 6.90 -16.00
CA LYS A 45 3.20 6.46 -17.41
C LYS A 45 3.35 4.95 -17.59
N GLU A 46 3.99 4.28 -16.64
CA GLU A 46 4.24 2.84 -16.71
C GLU A 46 3.08 2.03 -16.11
N LYS A 47 3.02 2.01 -14.78
CA LYS A 47 2.06 1.21 -14.00
C LYS A 47 1.57 2.05 -12.82
N PRO A 48 0.24 2.28 -12.68
CA PRO A 48 -0.31 2.81 -11.45
C PRO A 48 -0.07 1.84 -10.29
N THR A 49 0.26 2.37 -9.12
CA THR A 49 0.45 1.59 -7.89
C THR A 49 -0.50 2.07 -6.78
N LEU A 50 -0.76 1.20 -5.82
CA LEU A 50 -1.45 1.51 -4.57
C LEU A 50 -0.71 0.85 -3.42
N ASP A 51 -0.48 1.62 -2.38
CA ASP A 51 0.05 1.14 -1.10
C ASP A 51 -1.03 1.32 -0.02
N GLY A 52 -1.36 0.21 0.64
CA GLY A 52 -2.44 0.07 1.61
C GLY A 52 -1.97 0.13 3.06
N HIS A 53 -2.91 0.11 3.99
CA HIS A 53 -2.62 0.11 5.44
C HIS A 53 -1.69 1.26 5.91
N MET A 54 -1.75 2.41 5.23
CA MET A 54 -0.89 3.57 5.51
C MET A 54 -1.33 4.34 6.75
N THR A 55 -0.43 5.07 7.41
CA THR A 55 -0.76 5.97 8.52
C THR A 55 -1.47 7.20 7.98
N PRO A 56 -2.70 7.52 8.43
CA PRO A 56 -3.41 8.72 7.99
C PRO A 56 -2.59 10.00 8.20
N GLY A 57 -2.46 10.82 7.16
CA GLY A 57 -1.70 12.07 7.21
C GLY A 57 -0.18 11.93 7.10
N SER A 58 0.35 10.71 6.90
CA SER A 58 1.79 10.51 6.64
C SER A 58 2.18 10.65 5.18
N ASN A 59 1.21 10.61 4.26
CA ASN A 59 1.45 10.65 2.83
C ASN A 59 1.56 12.09 2.31
N PRO A 60 2.38 12.34 1.27
CA PRO A 60 2.33 13.60 0.54
C PRO A 60 0.93 13.84 -0.06
N PRO A 61 0.52 15.11 -0.27
CA PRO A 61 -0.80 15.42 -0.80
C PRO A 61 -0.97 14.97 -2.26
N LYS A 62 -2.23 14.83 -2.69
CA LYS A 62 -2.58 14.66 -4.10
C LYS A 62 -1.96 15.77 -4.95
N GLY A 63 -1.44 15.41 -6.12
CA GLY A 63 -0.73 16.34 -7.03
C GLY A 63 0.78 16.32 -6.86
N THR A 64 1.31 15.64 -5.84
CA THR A 64 2.75 15.50 -5.64
C THR A 64 3.33 14.57 -6.68
N VAL A 65 4.32 15.05 -7.43
CA VAL A 65 5.17 14.21 -8.29
C VAL A 65 6.17 13.48 -7.41
N VAL A 66 6.32 12.18 -7.64
CA VAL A 66 7.23 11.30 -6.91
C VAL A 66 8.08 10.49 -7.89
N HIS A 67 9.30 10.19 -7.48
CA HIS A 67 10.23 9.32 -8.17
C HIS A 67 10.44 8.02 -7.40
N VAL A 68 10.89 6.97 -8.08
CA VAL A 68 11.30 5.72 -7.43
C VAL A 68 12.25 6.01 -6.26
N GLY A 69 11.93 5.47 -5.09
CA GLY A 69 12.66 5.67 -3.84
C GLY A 69 12.15 6.83 -2.96
N ASP A 70 11.31 7.73 -3.49
CA ASP A 70 10.72 8.80 -2.69
C ASP A 70 9.80 8.25 -1.62
N VAL A 71 9.76 8.93 -0.47
CA VAL A 71 8.90 8.54 0.65
C VAL A 71 7.43 8.83 0.32
N LEU A 72 6.62 7.77 0.31
CA LEU A 72 5.18 7.85 0.16
C LEU A 72 4.45 7.95 1.50
N GLY A 73 5.10 7.65 2.61
CA GLY A 73 4.57 7.77 3.96
C GLY A 73 5.06 6.65 4.87
N THR A 74 4.24 6.28 5.86
CA THR A 74 4.57 5.18 6.78
C THR A 74 3.41 4.22 6.99
N MET A 75 3.67 2.92 7.12
CA MET A 75 2.66 1.92 7.48
C MET A 75 2.00 2.24 8.83
N ALA A 76 0.71 1.96 8.96
CA ALA A 76 -0.04 2.14 10.20
C ALA A 76 0.38 1.12 11.27
N SER A 77 0.56 1.61 12.50
CA SER A 77 0.80 0.79 13.69
C SER A 77 -0.07 1.28 14.85
N PRO A 78 -1.08 0.51 15.30
CA PRO A 78 -1.53 -0.76 14.72
C PRO A 78 -2.06 -0.59 13.29
N THR A 79 -2.12 -1.69 12.53
CA THR A 79 -2.68 -1.68 11.16
C THR A 79 -4.13 -1.18 11.14
N ASN A 80 -4.56 -0.58 10.03
CA ASN A 80 -5.94 -0.11 9.84
C ASN A 80 -6.67 -0.93 8.77
N GLY A 81 -8.01 -0.84 8.71
CA GLY A 81 -8.80 -1.73 7.85
C GLY A 81 -8.84 -3.18 8.39
N HIS A 82 -9.28 -4.12 7.55
CA HIS A 82 -9.33 -5.55 7.90
C HIS A 82 -8.02 -6.24 7.46
N ALA A 83 -7.13 -6.43 8.42
CA ALA A 83 -5.83 -7.07 8.23
C ALA A 83 -5.54 -8.03 9.40
N THR A 84 -4.81 -9.11 9.12
CA THR A 84 -4.39 -10.12 10.12
C THR A 84 -3.12 -9.70 10.87
N GLY A 85 -2.40 -8.70 10.37
CA GLY A 85 -1.17 -8.17 10.97
C GLY A 85 -0.70 -6.88 10.30
N MET A 86 0.35 -6.27 10.85
CA MET A 86 1.00 -5.09 10.26
C MET A 86 1.79 -5.48 9.02
N HIS A 87 1.41 -4.90 7.88
CA HIS A 87 2.05 -5.06 6.58
C HIS A 87 1.67 -3.87 5.70
N ASP A 88 2.39 -3.68 4.60
CA ASP A 88 1.98 -2.86 3.47
C ASP A 88 1.31 -3.77 2.43
N HIS A 89 0.20 -3.32 1.87
CA HIS A 89 -0.51 -4.05 0.82
C HIS A 89 -0.35 -3.33 -0.51
N HIS A 90 0.48 -3.91 -1.37
CA HIS A 90 0.93 -3.30 -2.61
C HIS A 90 0.19 -3.87 -3.81
N MET A 91 -0.39 -3.01 -4.65
CA MET A 91 -1.07 -3.41 -5.88
C MET A 91 -0.52 -2.64 -7.09
N GLU A 92 -0.49 -3.31 -8.24
CA GLU A 92 -0.14 -2.71 -9.53
C GLU A 92 -1.27 -2.93 -10.57
N TRP A 93 -1.50 -1.93 -11.42
CA TRP A 93 -2.42 -2.03 -12.55
C TRP A 93 -1.69 -1.84 -13.88
N ASP A 94 -2.21 -2.44 -14.94
CA ASP A 94 -1.78 -2.12 -16.31
C ASP A 94 -2.38 -0.77 -16.78
N SER A 95 -1.95 -0.32 -17.96
CA SER A 95 -2.44 0.91 -18.59
C SER A 95 -3.93 0.92 -18.92
N LYS A 96 -4.60 -0.25 -18.86
CA LYS A 96 -6.05 -0.39 -19.07
C LYS A 96 -6.82 -0.41 -17.74
N GLY A 97 -6.13 -0.26 -16.61
CA GLY A 97 -6.73 -0.30 -15.27
C GLY A 97 -7.07 -1.72 -14.80
N LYS A 98 -6.50 -2.76 -15.41
CA LYS A 98 -6.64 -4.14 -14.93
C LYS A 98 -5.57 -4.41 -13.88
N LEU A 99 -5.98 -5.01 -12.75
CA LEU A 99 -5.05 -5.48 -11.72
C LEU A 99 -4.14 -6.56 -12.31
N ILE A 100 -2.83 -6.42 -12.10
CA ILE A 100 -1.81 -7.33 -12.59
C ILE A 100 -0.99 -7.89 -11.43
N LYS A 101 -0.20 -8.94 -11.72
CA LYS A 101 0.82 -9.42 -10.77
C LYS A 101 1.84 -8.31 -10.55
N PRO A 102 2.10 -7.87 -9.30
CA PRO A 102 3.11 -6.87 -9.03
C PRO A 102 4.51 -7.31 -9.43
N SER A 103 5.33 -6.33 -9.83
CA SER A 103 6.64 -6.50 -10.44
C SER A 103 7.66 -7.35 -9.68
N GLY A 104 7.74 -7.21 -8.36
CA GLY A 104 8.96 -7.66 -7.69
C GLY A 104 9.32 -6.74 -6.53
N ASP A 105 9.20 -5.45 -6.81
CA ASP A 105 9.88 -4.41 -6.04
C ASP A 105 9.23 -4.23 -4.67
N SER A 106 10.07 -4.17 -3.64
CA SER A 106 9.59 -3.94 -2.29
C SER A 106 9.38 -2.44 -2.07
N PRO A 107 8.21 -2.02 -1.58
CA PRO A 107 8.01 -0.63 -1.17
C PRO A 107 8.59 -0.37 0.23
N LEU A 108 9.09 -1.38 0.94
CA LEU A 108 9.66 -1.25 2.29
C LEU A 108 11.17 -1.42 2.30
N THR A 109 11.86 -0.64 3.13
CA THR A 109 13.27 -0.93 3.45
C THR A 109 13.35 -2.27 4.19
N ASN A 110 14.11 -3.24 3.66
CA ASN A 110 14.20 -4.63 4.15
C ASN A 110 12.84 -5.37 4.19
N GLY A 111 11.94 -5.03 3.25
CA GLY A 111 10.67 -5.72 3.12
C GLY A 111 10.82 -7.17 2.67
N VAL A 112 10.01 -8.05 3.27
CA VAL A 112 9.84 -9.44 2.85
C VAL A 112 8.39 -9.64 2.47
N ARG A 113 8.14 -10.33 1.35
CA ARG A 113 6.79 -10.70 0.95
C ARG A 113 6.23 -11.74 1.91
N SER A 114 5.07 -11.46 2.48
CA SER A 114 4.33 -12.40 3.32
C SER A 114 3.19 -13.08 2.58
N CYS A 115 2.63 -12.45 1.54
CA CYS A 115 1.60 -13.02 0.68
C CYS A 115 1.78 -12.50 -0.76
N ILE A 116 1.59 -13.37 -1.75
CA ILE A 116 1.82 -13.03 -3.16
C ILE A 116 0.50 -13.00 -3.92
N TYR A 117 0.42 -12.09 -4.90
CA TYR A 117 -0.71 -11.98 -5.82
C TYR A 117 -1.14 -13.33 -6.39
N GLY A 118 -2.44 -13.61 -6.32
CA GLY A 118 -3.04 -14.83 -6.82
C GLY A 118 -2.94 -16.04 -5.88
N GLU A 119 -2.14 -15.96 -4.80
CA GLU A 119 -2.09 -17.03 -3.81
C GLU A 119 -3.42 -17.17 -3.05
N THR A 120 -3.71 -18.40 -2.65
CA THR A 120 -4.83 -18.73 -1.76
C THR A 120 -4.28 -19.41 -0.53
N GLY A 121 -5.02 -19.37 0.57
CA GLY A 121 -4.58 -19.99 1.82
C GLY A 121 -5.69 -20.03 2.87
N PRO A 122 -5.43 -20.66 4.02
CA PRO A 122 -6.45 -20.84 5.06
C PRO A 122 -7.05 -19.52 5.56
N SER A 123 -6.25 -18.43 5.54
CA SER A 123 -6.65 -17.06 5.91
C SER A 123 -7.26 -16.25 4.76
N HIS A 124 -7.19 -16.72 3.52
CA HIS A 124 -7.65 -16.04 2.31
C HIS A 124 -8.17 -17.08 1.31
N PRO A 125 -9.48 -17.43 1.38
CA PRO A 125 -10.10 -18.44 0.51
C PRO A 125 -10.30 -17.96 -0.93
N LYS A 126 -9.99 -16.69 -1.22
CA LYS A 126 -9.99 -16.10 -2.55
C LYS A 126 -8.55 -15.72 -2.93
N PRO A 127 -8.21 -15.69 -4.23
CA PRO A 127 -6.91 -15.24 -4.69
C PRO A 127 -6.56 -13.86 -4.14
N HIS A 128 -5.34 -13.71 -3.62
CA HIS A 128 -4.86 -12.47 -3.05
C HIS A 128 -4.74 -11.37 -4.12
N CYS A 129 -5.18 -10.15 -3.80
CA CYS A 129 -5.28 -9.04 -4.74
C CYS A 129 -4.14 -8.02 -4.56
N GLY A 130 -2.90 -8.46 -4.65
CA GLY A 130 -1.70 -7.63 -4.47
C GLY A 130 -0.57 -8.46 -3.87
N ASP A 131 0.51 -7.81 -3.45
CA ASP A 131 1.56 -8.42 -2.64
C ASP A 131 1.55 -7.77 -1.24
N ASP A 132 1.62 -8.59 -0.19
CA ASP A 132 1.77 -8.12 1.18
C ASP A 132 3.25 -8.09 1.56
N TRP A 133 3.70 -6.97 2.11
CA TRP A 133 5.08 -6.75 2.55
C TRP A 133 5.17 -6.49 4.05
N VAL A 134 6.06 -7.22 4.72
CA VAL A 134 6.37 -7.04 6.14
C VAL A 134 7.82 -6.64 6.33
N ILE A 135 8.13 -5.93 7.41
CA ILE A 135 9.51 -5.63 7.77
C ILE A 135 10.13 -6.87 8.39
N LYS A 136 11.28 -7.32 7.85
CA LYS A 136 12.08 -8.34 8.51
C LYS A 136 12.76 -7.71 9.73
N LYS A 137 12.53 -8.30 10.91
CA LYS A 137 13.22 -7.93 12.15
C LYS A 137 14.71 -8.25 12.06
#